data_AF-A0A2P5LTU0-F1
#
_entry.id   AF-A0A2P5LTU0-F1
#
_cell.length_a   1.000
_cell.length_b   1.000
_cell.length_c   1.000
_cell.angle_alpha   90.00
_cell.angle_beta   90.00
_cell.angle_gamma   90.00
#
_symmetry.space_group_name_H-M   'P 1'
#
loop_
_entity.id
_entity.type
_entity.pdbx_description
1 polymer ?
#
loop_
_entity_poly.entity_id
_entity_poly.type
_entity_poly.pdbx_seq_one_letter_code
_entity_poly.pdbx_strand_id
1 'polypeptide(L)'
;MKAAPINMLEATRKAKSALQEIVGRQTETVARCNREGEEWTLEVEVVESKAHISDNDVIAAYELVLDAMGEVLRYSRLRRYRRADAPRDAAA
;
A
#
# COMPACT_ATOMS: atom_id res chain seq x y z
N MET A 1 29.76 -6.34 -6.37
CA MET A 1 28.73 -5.84 -7.33
C MET A 1 27.68 -5.09 -6.52
N LYS A 2 27.36 -3.84 -6.88
CA LYS A 2 26.26 -3.10 -6.22
C LYS A 2 24.95 -3.71 -6.72
N ALA A 3 24.00 -3.99 -5.83
CA ALA A 3 22.69 -4.52 -6.23
C ALA A 3 22.00 -3.55 -7.20
N ALA A 4 21.29 -4.09 -8.20
CA ALA A 4 20.54 -3.26 -9.14
C ALA A 4 19.31 -2.67 -8.42
N PRO A 5 18.92 -1.42 -8.73
CA PRO A 5 17.73 -0.82 -8.15
C PRO A 5 16.49 -1.60 -8.59
N ILE A 6 15.50 -1.66 -7.69
CA ILE A 6 14.28 -2.42 -7.93
C ILE A 6 13.40 -1.73 -8.99
N ASN A 7 12.60 -2.54 -9.69
CA ASN A 7 11.57 -2.05 -10.60
C ASN A 7 10.21 -1.87 -9.91
N MET A 8 9.22 -1.33 -10.63
CA MET A 8 7.89 -1.01 -10.08
C MET A 8 7.15 -2.23 -9.52
N LEU A 9 7.28 -3.40 -10.14
CA LEU A 9 6.64 -4.62 -9.66
C LEU A 9 7.28 -5.10 -8.36
N GLU A 10 8.60 -4.99 -8.26
CA GLU A 10 9.33 -5.30 -7.03
C GLU A 10 9.00 -4.32 -5.90
N ALA A 11 8.92 -3.01 -6.20
CA ALA A 11 8.51 -1.99 -5.24
C ALA A 11 7.10 -2.25 -4.70
N THR A 12 6.16 -2.62 -5.58
CA THR A 12 4.78 -2.98 -5.22
C THR A 12 4.73 -4.17 -4.27
N ARG A 13 5.51 -5.23 -4.55
CA ARG A 13 5.59 -6.43 -3.70
C ARG A 13 6.23 -6.12 -2.35
N LYS A 14 7.33 -5.36 -2.35
CA LYS A 14 8.02 -4.95 -1.12
C LYS A 14 7.15 -4.06 -0.24
N ALA A 15 6.46 -3.06 -0.82
CA ALA A 15 5.55 -2.20 -0.07
C ALA A 15 4.42 -3.00 0.60
N LYS A 16 3.82 -3.97 -0.12
CA LYS A 16 2.79 -4.85 0.45
C LYS A 16 3.31 -5.70 1.61
N SER A 17 4.46 -6.38 1.43
CA SER A 17 5.07 -7.18 2.50
C SER A 17 5.40 -6.32 3.72
N ALA A 18 6.12 -5.22 3.50
CA ALA A 18 6.57 -4.35 4.58
C ALA A 18 5.39 -3.77 5.37
N LEU A 19 4.32 -3.32 4.70
CA LEU A 19 3.12 -2.85 5.41
C LEU A 19 2.42 -3.95 6.19
N GLN A 20 2.31 -5.14 5.61
CA GLN A 20 1.70 -6.26 6.30
C GLN A 20 2.44 -6.57 7.62
N GLU A 21 3.77 -6.49 7.60
CA GLU A 21 4.63 -6.68 8.76
C GLU A 21 4.51 -5.52 9.77
N ILE A 22 4.53 -4.27 9.30
CA ILE A 22 4.47 -3.07 10.16
C ILE A 22 3.10 -2.92 10.84
N VAL A 23 2.02 -3.10 10.08
CA VAL A 23 0.64 -2.89 10.55
C VAL A 23 0.05 -4.16 11.16
N GLY A 24 0.62 -5.33 10.85
CA GLY A 24 0.14 -6.63 11.33
C GLY A 24 -1.20 -7.03 10.70
N ARG A 25 -1.53 -6.50 9.52
CA ARG A 25 -2.83 -6.69 8.83
C ARG A 25 -2.64 -6.97 7.35
N GLN A 26 -3.60 -7.67 6.76
CA GLN A 26 -3.56 -8.05 5.36
C GLN A 26 -3.65 -6.78 4.48
N THR A 27 -2.63 -6.56 3.64
CA THR A 27 -2.69 -5.58 2.55
C THR A 27 -3.57 -6.10 1.43
N GLU A 28 -4.29 -5.21 0.76
CA GLU A 28 -5.21 -5.55 -0.32
C GLU A 28 -4.67 -5.10 -1.68
N THR A 29 -4.72 -3.78 -1.93
CA THR A 29 -4.42 -3.17 -3.24
C THR A 29 -3.31 -2.14 -3.11
N VAL A 30 -2.56 -1.92 -4.19
CA VAL A 30 -1.71 -0.72 -4.33
C VAL A 30 -2.43 0.22 -5.27
N ALA A 31 -2.97 1.31 -4.73
CA ALA A 31 -3.77 2.29 -5.48
C ALA A 31 -2.91 3.26 -6.28
N ARG A 32 -1.66 3.49 -5.84
CA ARG A 32 -0.69 4.37 -6.52
C ARG A 32 0.72 3.83 -6.35
N CYS A 33 1.53 3.95 -7.38
CA CYS A 33 2.96 3.66 -7.33
C CYS A 33 3.69 4.59 -8.30
N ASN A 34 4.54 5.47 -7.77
CA ASN A 34 5.34 6.42 -8.54
C ASN A 34 6.82 6.29 -8.16
N ARG A 35 7.70 6.56 -9.12
CA ARG A 35 9.14 6.68 -8.89
C ARG A 35 9.56 8.14 -9.06
N GLU A 36 10.22 8.69 -8.06
CA GLU A 36 10.80 10.03 -8.09
C GLU A 36 12.30 9.92 -7.84
N GLY A 37 13.08 10.01 -8.92
CA GLY A 37 14.53 9.76 -8.87
C GLY A 37 14.85 8.33 -8.42
N GLU A 38 15.41 8.20 -7.22
CA GLU A 38 15.80 6.93 -6.61
C GLU A 38 14.77 6.39 -5.62
N GLU A 39 13.74 7.16 -5.29
CA GLU A 39 12.72 6.76 -4.32
C GLU A 39 11.42 6.31 -5.00
N TRP A 40 10.70 5.44 -4.29
CA TRP A 40 9.37 4.99 -4.67
C TRP A 40 8.35 5.46 -3.65
N THR A 41 7.27 6.09 -4.12
CA THR A 41 6.15 6.49 -3.28
C THR A 41 4.92 5.67 -3.68
N LEU A 42 4.33 4.95 -2.72
CA LEU A 42 3.21 4.05 -2.95
C LEU A 42 2.05 4.35 -2.00
N GLU A 43 0.83 4.27 -2.50
CA GLU A 43 -0.38 4.22 -1.67
C GLU A 43 -0.92 2.79 -1.65
N VAL A 44 -1.01 2.20 -0.47
CA VAL A 44 -1.43 0.81 -0.26
C VAL A 44 -2.61 0.76 0.68
N GLU A 45 -3.62 -0.02 0.30
CA GLU A 45 -4.83 -0.22 1.07
C GLU A 45 -4.70 -1.45 1.97
N VAL A 46 -5.15 -1.33 3.21
CA VAL A 46 -5.06 -2.36 4.26
C VAL A 46 -6.43 -2.56 4.90
N VAL A 47 -6.84 -3.81 5.07
CA VAL A 47 -8.08 -4.14 5.78
C VAL A 47 -7.82 -4.13 7.29
N GLU A 48 -8.23 -3.07 7.98
CA GLU A 48 -8.05 -2.92 9.43
C GLU A 48 -9.13 -3.63 10.24
N SER A 49 -10.31 -3.88 9.68
CA SER A 49 -11.36 -4.67 10.33
C SER A 49 -12.20 -5.36 9.27
N LYS A 50 -12.25 -6.69 9.32
CA LYS A 50 -13.15 -7.47 8.46
C LYS A 50 -14.53 -7.48 9.10
N ALA A 51 -15.54 -7.07 8.36
CA ALA A 51 -16.92 -7.26 8.78
C ALA A 51 -17.27 -8.75 8.69
N HIS A 52 -17.87 -9.29 9.75
CA HIS A 52 -18.31 -10.70 9.76
C HIS A 52 -19.60 -10.89 8.95
N ILE A 53 -20.39 -9.82 8.79
CA ILE A 53 -21.66 -9.77 8.07
C ILE A 53 -21.72 -8.38 7.38
N SER A 54 -22.00 -8.33 6.06
CA SER A 54 -22.00 -7.13 5.17
C SER A 54 -20.64 -6.57 4.72
N ASP A 55 -20.64 -5.71 3.68
CA ASP A 55 -19.45 -5.00 3.12
C ASP A 55 -19.00 -3.80 3.99
N ASN A 56 -18.98 -3.97 5.31
CA ASN A 56 -18.60 -2.94 6.28
C ASN A 56 -17.12 -2.99 6.69
N ASP A 57 -16.26 -3.56 5.83
CA ASP A 57 -14.82 -3.56 6.07
C ASP A 57 -14.31 -2.12 6.27
N VAL A 58 -13.46 -1.94 7.27
CA VAL A 58 -12.72 -0.69 7.43
C VAL A 58 -11.40 -0.80 6.69
N ILE A 59 -11.25 0.02 5.67
CA ILE A 59 -10.02 0.14 4.88
C ILE A 59 -9.23 1.34 5.39
N ALA A 60 -7.92 1.17 5.46
CA ALA A 60 -6.96 2.25 5.70
C ALA A 60 -6.03 2.36 4.50
N ALA A 61 -5.85 3.57 3.98
CA ALA A 61 -4.85 3.88 2.97
C ALA A 61 -3.57 4.38 3.65
N TYR A 62 -2.45 3.80 3.26
CA TYR A 62 -1.12 4.13 3.76
C TYR A 62 -0.24 4.61 2.63
N GLU A 63 0.51 5.67 2.86
CA GLU A 63 1.62 6.07 1.99
C GLU A 63 2.92 5.46 2.50
N LEU A 64 3.69 4.85 1.60
CA LEU A 64 5.03 4.33 1.84
C LEU A 64 6.03 5.01 0.92
N VAL A 65 7.17 5.37 1.48
CA VAL A 65 8.35 5.77 0.71
C VAL A 65 9.41 4.69 0.87
N LEU A 66 9.86 4.14 -0.25
CA LEU A 66 10.95 3.17 -0.33
C LEU A 66 12.17 3.80 -1.01
N ASP A 67 13.36 3.36 -0.64
CA ASP A 67 14.58 3.68 -1.38
C ASP A 67 14.70 2.87 -2.68
N ALA A 68 15.80 3.06 -3.41
CA ALA A 68 16.08 2.37 -4.67
C ALA A 68 16.21 0.85 -4.54
N MET A 69 16.42 0.33 -3.33
CA MET A 69 16.54 -1.09 -3.02
C MET A 69 15.26 -1.66 -2.41
N GLY A 70 14.27 -0.80 -2.12
CA GLY A 70 12.98 -1.14 -1.55
C GLY A 70 12.95 -1.20 -0.03
N GLU A 71 13.92 -0.59 0.64
CA GLU A 71 13.88 -0.43 2.09
C GLU A 71 12.92 0.71 2.46
N VAL A 72 12.12 0.51 3.51
CA VAL A 72 11.14 1.50 3.95
C VAL A 72 11.85 2.68 4.61
N LEU A 73 11.76 3.86 3.99
CA LEU A 73 12.26 5.11 4.55
C LEU A 73 11.22 5.79 5.43
N ARG A 74 9.95 5.72 5.03
CA ARG A 74 8.81 6.32 5.73
C ARG A 74 7.53 5.56 5.44
N TYR A 75 6.63 5.57 6.40
CA TYR A 75 5.22 5.27 6.15
C TYR A 75 4.31 6.17 6.98
N SER A 76 3.09 6.41 6.48
CA SER A 76 2.05 7.12 7.24
C SER A 76 0.66 6.64 6.83
N ARG A 77 -0.31 6.64 7.77
CA ARG A 77 -1.71 6.38 7.44
C ARG A 77 -2.35 7.66 6.95
N LEU A 78 -2.80 7.68 5.71
CA LEU A 78 -3.42 8.86 5.09
C LEU A 78 -4.88 9.03 5.53
N ARG A 79 -5.66 7.94 5.46
CA ARG A 79 -7.10 7.97 5.72
C ARG A 79 -7.63 6.59 6.10
N ARG A 80 -8.84 6.61 6.66
CA ARG A 80 -9.67 5.42 6.90
C ARG A 80 -11.06 5.66 6.34
N TYR A 81 -11.65 4.64 5.75
CA TYR A 81 -13.00 4.70 5.19
C TYR A 81 -13.64 3.31 5.27
N ARG A 82 -14.97 3.26 5.21
CA ARG A 82 -15.65 1.97 5.02
C ARG A 82 -15.55 1.60 3.55
N ARG A 83 -15.40 0.31 3.24
CA ARG A 83 -15.38 -0.18 1.86
C ARG A 83 -16.61 0.30 1.07
N ALA A 84 -17.78 0.32 1.69
CA ALA A 84 -19.01 0.84 1.08
C ALA A 84 -18.97 2.33 0.71
N ASP A 85 -18.12 3.13 1.36
CA ASP A 85 -17.94 4.56 1.10
C ASP A 85 -16.84 4.82 0.06
N ALA A 86 -16.09 3.80 -0.35
CA ALA A 86 -15.09 3.92 -1.39
C ALA A 86 -15.78 4.32 -2.70
N PRO A 87 -15.20 5.25 -3.49
CA PRO A 87 -15.68 5.49 -4.85
C PRO A 87 -15.71 4.14 -5.56
N ARG A 88 -16.89 3.71 -6.00
CA ARG A 88 -17.00 2.51 -6.81
C ARG A 88 -16.15 2.77 -8.05
N ASP A 89 -15.07 2.01 -8.23
CA ASP A 89 -14.26 2.13 -9.43
C ASP A 89 -15.20 2.08 -10.64
N ALA A 90 -15.19 3.16 -11.42
CA ALA A 90 -15.87 3.23 -12.69
C ALA A 90 -15.14 2.29 -13.65
N ALA A 91 -15.38 0.99 -13.49
CA ALA A 91 -15.15 0.02 -14.55
C ALA A 91 -16.13 0.34 -15.67
N ALA A 92 -15.66 1.14 -16.63
CA ALA A 92 -16.13 1.10 -18.01
C ALA A 92 -15.26 0.11 -18.78
#